data_AF-A0A848H9H7-F1
#
_entry.id   AF-A0A848H9H7-F1
#
_cell.length_a   1.000
_cell.length_b   1.000
_cell.length_c   1.000
_cell.angle_alpha   90.00
_cell.angle_beta   90.00
_cell.angle_gamma   90.00
#
_symmetry.space_group_name_H-M   'P 1'
#
loop_
_entity.id
_entity.type
_entity.pdbx_description
1 polymer ?
#
loop_
_entity_poly.entity_id
_entity_poly.type
_entity_poly.pdbx_seq_one_letter_code
_entity_poly.pdbx_strand_id
1 'polypeptide(L)' 'MSKEWTAAVAAAEAAAEQKQSAEEVAHERFRTTRAEFEAAGRGEKVIETPEFHEWMNARRESDEAWGAWAMAMDAKPAS' A
#
# COMPACT_ATOMS: atom_id res chain seq x y z
N MET A 1 -24.86 -17.44 -2.07
CA MET A 1 -23.48 -16.91 -2.12
C MET A 1 -22.53 -18.02 -2.55
N SER A 2 -21.75 -17.79 -3.61
CA SER A 2 -20.75 -18.77 -4.08
C SER A 2 -19.57 -18.86 -3.11
N LYS A 3 -19.21 -20.09 -2.71
CA LYS A 3 -18.04 -20.34 -1.85
C LYS A 3 -16.74 -19.88 -2.50
N GLU A 4 -16.64 -20.01 -3.83
CA GLU A 4 -15.45 -19.63 -4.59
C GLU A 4 -15.25 -18.11 -4.61
N TRP A 5 -16.33 -17.35 -4.79
CA TRP A 5 -16.28 -15.89 -4.74
C TRP A 5 -15.86 -15.39 -3.35
N THR A 6 -16.45 -15.94 -2.28
CA THR A 6 -16.08 -15.56 -0.91
C THR A 6 -14.62 -15.88 -0.59
N ALA A 7 -14.09 -17.02 -1.05
CA ALA A 7 -12.68 -17.36 -0.88
C ALA A 7 -11.75 -16.42 -1.68
N ALA A 8 -12.13 -16.05 -2.91
CA ALA A 8 -11.38 -15.11 -3.73
C ALA A 8 -11.31 -13.70 -3.11
N VAL A 9 -12.44 -13.20 -2.59
CA VAL A 9 -12.48 -11.90 -1.88
C VAL A 9 -11.58 -11.93 -0.64
N ALA A 10 -11.68 -12.97 0.20
CA ALA A 10 -10.86 -13.09 1.40
C ALA A 10 -9.36 -13.19 1.09
N ALA A 11 -8.98 -13.89 0.02
CA ALA A 11 -7.59 -13.96 -0.42
C ALA A 11 -7.06 -12.61 -0.93
N ALA A 12 -7.89 -11.88 -1.69
CA ALA A 12 -7.55 -10.53 -2.16
C ALA A 12 -7.42 -9.54 -0.99
N GLU A 13 -8.28 -9.65 0.01
CA GLU A 13 -8.26 -8.81 1.22
C GLU A 13 -6.97 -9.04 2.00
N ALA A 14 -6.62 -10.30 2.30
CA ALA A 14 -5.39 -10.63 3.00
C ALA A 14 -4.12 -10.15 2.27
N ALA A 15 -4.12 -10.21 0.93
CA ALA A 15 -3.03 -9.68 0.12
C ALA A 15 -2.94 -8.15 0.21
N ALA A 16 -4.07 -7.45 0.16
CA ALA A 16 -4.12 -5.99 0.29
C ALA A 16 -3.67 -5.52 1.68
N GLU A 17 -4.13 -6.18 2.75
CA GLU A 17 -3.69 -5.90 4.14
C GLU A 17 -2.17 -6.11 4.31
N GLN A 18 -1.60 -7.15 3.69
CA GLN A 18 -0.16 -7.38 3.71
C GLN A 18 0.60 -6.24 3.02
N LYS A 19 0.12 -5.79 1.85
CA LYS A 19 0.74 -4.68 1.11
C LYS A 19 0.61 -3.35 1.85
N GLN A 20 -0.54 -3.09 2.47
CA GLN A 20 -0.74 -1.92 3.32
C GLN A 20 0.21 -1.92 4.51
N SER A 21 0.37 -3.06 5.19
CA SER A 21 1.33 -3.18 6.31
C SER A 21 2.76 -2.88 5.85
N ALA A 22 3.14 -3.31 4.65
CA ALA A 22 4.45 -3.00 4.08
C ALA A 22 4.59 -1.50 3.73
N GLU A 23 3.53 -0.87 3.21
CA GLU A 23 3.48 0.58 2.97
C GLU A 23 3.66 1.36 4.28
N GLU A 24 2.96 0.97 5.35
CA GLU A 24 3.06 1.64 6.65
C GLU A 24 4.50 1.61 7.20
N VAL A 25 5.18 0.46 7.10
CA VAL A 25 6.59 0.33 7.49
C VAL A 25 7.51 1.23 6.64
N ALA A 26 7.29 1.27 5.33
CA ALA A 26 8.07 2.14 4.44
C ALA A 26 7.80 3.63 4.72
N HIS A 27 6.56 3.98 5.02
CA HIS A 27 6.16 5.34 5.38
C HIS A 27 6.84 5.80 6.66
N GLU A 28 6.88 4.98 7.71
CA GLU A 28 7.55 5.35 8.97
C GLU A 28 9.07 5.56 8.80
N ARG A 29 9.72 4.76 7.94
CA ARG A 29 11.12 4.99 7.55
C ARG A 29 11.28 6.33 6.84
N PHE A 30 10.44 6.61 5.83
CA PHE A 30 10.46 7.89 5.13
C PHE A 30 10.21 9.07 6.06
N ARG A 31 9.29 8.96 7.03
CA ARG A 31 9.03 10.02 8.02
C ARG A 31 10.25 10.35 8.86
N THR A 32 11.04 9.34 9.22
CA THR A 32 12.29 9.52 9.97
C THR A 32 13.31 10.29 9.13
N THR A 33 13.57 9.83 7.90
CA THR A 33 14.48 10.52 6.96
C THR A 33 14.02 11.94 6.66
N ARG A 34 12.70 12.16 6.50
CA ARG A 34 12.13 13.49 6.28
C ARG A 34 12.41 14.43 7.44
N ALA A 35 12.23 14.00 8.67
CA ALA A 35 12.51 14.82 9.85
C ALA A 35 14.00 15.23 9.91
N GLU A 36 14.92 14.33 9.55
CA GLU A 36 16.35 14.62 9.47
C GLU A 36 16.67 15.65 8.37
N PHE A 37 16.04 15.53 7.20
CA PHE A 37 16.21 16.48 6.10
C PHE A 37 15.63 17.86 6.42
N GLU A 38 14.45 17.91 7.04
CA GLU A 38 13.82 19.15 7.51
C GLU A 38 14.70 19.84 8.57
N ALA A 39 15.20 19.10 9.56
CA ALA A 39 16.10 19.64 10.59
C ALA A 39 17.42 20.18 10.02
N ALA A 40 17.89 19.60 8.90
CA ALA A 40 19.07 20.06 8.18
C ALA A 40 18.79 21.21 7.18
N GLY A 41 17.54 21.70 7.09
CA GLY A 41 17.15 22.74 6.13
C GLY A 41 17.18 22.30 4.67
N ARG A 42 17.04 21.00 4.41
CA ARG A 42 17.08 20.36 3.08
C ARG A 42 15.78 19.61 2.75
N GLY A 43 14.65 20.02 3.33
CA GLY A 43 13.37 19.31 3.22
C GLY A 43 12.91 19.09 1.77
N GLU A 44 13.25 20.00 0.87
CA GLU A 44 12.96 19.89 -0.56
C GLU A 44 13.64 18.70 -1.25
N LYS A 45 14.77 18.22 -0.70
CA LYS A 45 15.54 17.10 -1.25
C LYS A 45 15.06 15.73 -0.77
N VAL A 46 14.06 15.67 0.12
CA VAL A 46 13.58 14.41 0.66
C VAL A 46 12.94 13.51 -0.41
N ILE A 47 12.47 14.08 -1.52
CA ILE A 47 11.89 13.33 -2.63
C ILE A 47 12.94 12.56 -3.46
N GLU A 48 14.21 12.87 -3.27
CA GLU A 48 15.34 12.22 -3.95
C GLU A 48 15.88 11.03 -3.14
N THR A 49 15.38 10.80 -1.92
CA THR A 49 15.92 9.76 -1.05
C THR A 49 15.37 8.37 -1.41
N PRO A 50 16.17 7.31 -1.16
CA PRO A 50 15.69 5.94 -1.34
C PRO A 50 14.39 5.66 -0.58
N GLU A 51 14.24 6.18 0.63
CA GLU A 51 13.07 5.94 1.49
C GLU A 51 11.79 6.54 0.90
N PHE A 52 11.87 7.71 0.25
CA PHE A 52 10.73 8.25 -0.48
C PHE A 52 10.31 7.34 -1.63
N HIS A 53 11.27 6.88 -2.44
CA HIS A 53 10.99 6.00 -3.57
C HIS A 53 10.48 4.62 -3.13
N GLU A 54 11.03 4.07 -2.05
CA GLU A 54 10.55 2.83 -1.43
C GLU A 54 9.10 2.97 -0.96
N TRP A 55 8.78 4.07 -0.24
CA TRP A 55 7.40 4.33 0.19
C TRP A 55 6.45 4.51 -1.00
N MET A 56 6.83 5.29 -2.02
CA MET A 56 5.99 5.48 -3.20
C MET A 56 5.76 4.18 -3.99
N ASN A 57 6.75 3.29 -4.04
CA ASN A 57 6.58 1.96 -4.63
C ASN A 57 5.64 1.09 -3.78
N ALA A 58 5.83 1.04 -2.46
CA ALA A 58 4.96 0.28 -1.56
C ALA A 58 3.51 0.76 -1.61
N ARG A 59 3.31 2.09 -1.69
CA ARG A 59 2.00 2.71 -1.90
C ARG A 59 1.34 2.30 -3.21
N ARG A 60 2.10 2.29 -4.32
CA ARG A 60 1.57 1.81 -5.61
C ARG A 60 1.11 0.34 -5.51
N GLU A 61 1.91 -0.52 -4.88
CA GLU A 61 1.55 -1.93 -4.70
C GLU A 61 0.33 -2.13 -3.79
N SER A 62 0.21 -1.30 -2.75
CA SER A 62 -0.95 -1.25 -1.84
C SER A 62 -2.22 -0.83 -2.59
N ASP A 63 -2.16 0.26 -3.37
CA ASP A 63 -3.25 0.74 -4.21
C ASP A 63 -3.68 -0.31 -5.25
N GLU A 64 -2.73 -0.97 -5.91
CA GLU A 64 -3.00 -2.07 -6.86
C GLU A 64 -3.72 -3.25 -6.18
N ALA A 65 -3.30 -3.65 -4.99
CA ALA A 65 -3.91 -4.76 -4.25
C ALA A 65 -5.33 -4.44 -3.78
N TRP A 66 -5.56 -3.23 -3.25
CA TRP A 66 -6.91 -2.77 -2.89
C TRP A 66 -7.81 -2.61 -4.12
N GLY A 67 -7.26 -2.19 -5.26
CA GLY A 67 -7.97 -2.19 -6.54
C GLY A 67 -8.42 -3.59 -6.96
N ALA A 68 -7.55 -4.60 -6.82
CA ALA A 68 -7.90 -5.99 -7.11
C ALA A 68 -8.98 -6.54 -6.17
N TRP A 69 -8.92 -6.21 -4.87
CA TRP A 69 -9.98 -6.55 -3.92
C TRP A 69 -11.32 -5.91 -4.29
N ALA A 70 -11.34 -4.63 -4.67
CA ALA A 70 -12.55 -3.95 -5.12
C ALA A 70 -13.17 -4.63 -6.34
N MET A 71 -12.35 -5.01 -7.33
CA MET A 71 -12.81 -5.78 -8.50
C MET A 71 -13.40 -7.15 -8.11
N ALA A 72 -12.79 -7.84 -7.14
CA ALA A 72 -13.31 -9.12 -6.64
C ALA A 72 -14.66 -8.94 -5.94
N MET A 73 -14.83 -7.86 -5.17
CA MET A 73 -16.10 -7.50 -4.53
C MET A 73 -17.19 -7.17 -5.54
N ASP A 74 -16.87 -6.43 -6.59
CA ASP A 74 -17.81 -6.07 -7.67
C ASP A 74 -18.24 -7.28 -8.50
N ALA A 75 -17.38 -8.30 -8.65
CA ALA A 75 -17.68 -9.55 -9.34
C ALA A 75 -18.63 -10.48 -8.57
N LYS A 76 -19.37 -9.96 -7.58
CA LYS A 76 -20.33 -10.72 -6.78
C LYS A 76 -21.36 -11.43 -7.67
N PRO A 77 -21.46 -12.77 -7.59
CA PRO A 77 -22.44 -13.52 -8.38
C PRO A 77 -23.86 -13.08 -8.02
N ALA A 78 -24.70 -12.89 -9.05
CA ALA A 78 -26.15 -12.81 -8.84
C ALA A 78 -26.61 -14.14 -8.22
N SER A 79 -27.39 -14.04 -7.14
CA SER A 79 -27.88 -15.17 -6.33
C SER A 79 -28.60 -16.22 -7.14
#